data_AF-A0A939RXA0-F1
#
_entry.id   AF-A0A939RXA0-F1
#
_cell.length_a   1.000
_cell.length_b   1.000
_cell.length_c   1.000
_cell.angle_alpha   90.00
_cell.angle_beta   90.00
_cell.angle_gamma   90.00
#
_symmetry.space_group_name_H-M   'P 1'
#
loop_
_entity.id
_entity.type
_entity.pdbx_description
1 polymer ?
#
loop_
_entity_poly.entity_id
_entity_poly.type
_entity_poly.pdbx_seq_one_letter_code
_entity_poly.pdbx_strand_id
1 'polypeptide(L)'
;MATIKPYDTAAGKRYRVRYRKPDGAQTDKRGFKTKREAELFLASTTISKATGDYIDPQAGRTTVRALGETWLAGQTHLKPSSAAAFAGSWRTHVEPQWGERQVASITYSEIQAWVSELTAGIPDVKEGEWVRKPKSATTVHRAHSVLSAVLDAAARDRLIASNPARGVKLPRKVGRRHAYLTHAQVAHLAREAKEHALLVNLLAYTGLRWGEATALHVSDIDQMRKRLRVSRNAVTVAGKIIPGTPKTHRARTVPVPAFLLADLLEQIEGRGPDALVIGDGVTHQSAPAAGRNWFSGAVKRCRAIDSTFPVITPHDLRHTVVPRKVV
;
A
#
# COMPACT_ATOMS: atom_id res chain seq x y z
N MET A 1 30.25 31.04 24.49
CA MET A 1 30.59 31.85 23.29
C MET A 1 31.14 30.95 22.20
N ALA A 2 30.84 31.24 20.93
CA ALA A 2 31.49 30.58 19.81
C ALA A 2 32.88 31.16 19.59
N THR A 3 33.84 30.34 19.17
CA THR A 3 35.24 30.78 18.97
C THR A 3 35.74 30.36 17.60
N ILE A 4 36.44 31.26 16.92
CA ILE A 4 37.15 31.00 15.67
C ILE A 4 38.64 30.93 15.97
N LYS A 5 39.29 29.81 15.64
CA LYS A 5 40.72 29.61 15.87
C LYS A 5 41.44 29.17 14.59
N PRO A 6 42.60 29.74 14.25
CA PRO A 6 43.44 29.21 13.19
C PRO A 6 44.10 27.88 13.62
N TYR A 7 44.45 27.05 12.64
CA TYR A 7 45.29 25.86 12.80
C TYR A 7 46.02 25.55 11.48
N ASP A 8 47.17 24.90 11.57
CA ASP A 8 48.01 24.61 10.41
C ASP A 8 47.69 23.23 9.80
N THR A 9 47.86 23.13 8.48
CA THR A 9 47.74 21.88 7.71
C THR A 9 48.88 21.81 6.69
N ALA A 10 49.15 20.63 6.13
CA ALA A 10 50.16 20.46 5.07
C ALA A 10 49.91 21.36 3.85
N ALA A 11 48.65 21.78 3.61
CA ALA A 11 48.24 22.67 2.53
C ALA A 11 48.10 24.15 2.96
N GLY A 12 48.64 24.53 4.13
CA GLY A 12 48.62 25.89 4.67
C GLY A 12 47.64 26.12 5.83
N LYS A 13 47.54 27.38 6.26
CA LYS A 13 46.72 27.81 7.41
C LYS A 13 45.22 27.66 7.12
N ARG A 14 44.48 27.10 8.07
CA ARG A 14 43.01 26.94 8.03
C ARG A 14 42.38 27.50 9.30
N TYR A 15 41.07 27.70 9.28
CA TYR A 15 40.30 28.16 10.44
C TYR A 15 39.28 27.10 10.86
N ARG A 16 39.02 27.00 12.17
CA ARG A 16 37.94 26.21 12.75
C ARG A 16 36.99 27.09 13.55
N VAL A 17 35.71 26.77 13.50
CA VAL A 17 34.65 27.42 14.28
C VAL A 17 34.13 26.41 15.30
N ARG A 18 34.32 26.69 16.59
CA ARG A 18 33.70 25.93 17.69
C ARG A 18 32.45 26.67 18.15
N TYR A 19 31.33 25.98 18.26
CA TYR A 19 30.05 26.55 18.66
C TYR A 19 29.19 25.54 19.43
N ARG A 20 28.15 26.00 20.13
CA ARG A 20 27.16 25.12 20.78
C ARG A 20 25.94 24.91 19.89
N LYS A 21 25.45 23.68 19.84
CA LYS A 21 24.18 23.31 19.21
C LYS A 21 22.99 23.78 20.06
N PRO A 22 21.74 23.77 19.54
CA PRO A 22 20.54 24.12 20.32
C PRO A 22 20.33 23.24 21.55
N ASP A 23 20.77 21.98 21.49
CA ASP A 23 20.77 21.02 22.62
C ASP A 23 21.83 21.34 23.71
N GLY A 24 22.63 22.40 23.52
CA GLY A 24 23.70 22.81 24.44
C GLY A 24 25.05 22.12 24.22
N ALA A 25 25.10 21.04 23.42
CA ALA A 25 26.33 20.31 23.17
C ALA A 25 27.32 21.12 22.32
N GLN A 26 28.62 20.95 22.58
CA GLN A 26 29.66 21.59 21.78
C GLN A 26 29.92 20.82 20.49
N THR A 27 30.12 21.55 19.39
CA THR A 27 30.52 21.01 18.10
C THR A 27 31.51 21.96 17.43
N ASP A 28 32.17 21.49 16.37
CA ASP A 28 33.05 22.32 15.58
C ASP A 28 33.05 21.98 14.10
N LYS A 29 33.29 23.02 13.28
CA LYS A 29 33.50 22.88 11.84
C LYS A 29 34.89 23.39 11.49
N ARG A 30 35.66 22.57 10.77
CA ARG A 30 37.05 22.85 10.36
C ARG A 30 37.13 23.02 8.84
N GLY A 31 38.25 23.55 8.36
CA GLY A 31 38.61 23.55 6.93
C GLY A 31 38.42 24.86 6.18
N PHE A 32 38.00 25.94 6.85
CA PHE A 32 37.87 27.26 6.21
C PHE A 32 39.24 27.80 5.80
N LYS A 33 39.34 28.35 4.59
CA LYS A 33 40.60 28.90 4.06
C LYS A 33 40.89 30.28 4.66
N THR A 34 39.86 31.06 4.94
CA THR A 34 39.99 32.42 5.49
C THR A 34 39.20 32.60 6.79
N LYS A 35 39.61 33.60 7.60
CA LYS A 35 38.86 33.98 8.81
C LYS A 35 37.44 34.46 8.45
N ARG A 36 37.31 35.20 7.35
CA ARG A 36 36.03 35.73 6.84
C ARG A 36 35.05 34.62 6.48
N GLU A 37 35.50 33.54 5.84
CA GLU A 37 34.66 32.36 5.57
C GLU A 37 34.14 31.72 6.87
N ALA A 38 34.99 31.63 7.89
CA ALA A 38 34.62 31.10 9.21
C ALA A 38 33.62 32.01 9.94
N GLU A 39 33.76 33.33 9.82
CA GLU A 39 32.82 34.32 10.38
C GLU A 39 31.45 34.27 9.68
N LEU A 40 31.42 34.20 8.34
CA LEU A 40 30.18 34.05 7.57
C LEU A 40 29.43 32.77 7.93
N PHE A 41 30.15 31.65 8.08
CA PHE A 41 29.55 30.39 8.52
C PHE A 41 28.99 30.50 9.95
N LEU A 42 29.69 31.18 10.86
CA LEU A 42 29.20 31.37 12.22
C LEU A 42 27.95 32.26 12.26
N ALA A 43 27.93 33.34 11.47
CA ALA A 43 26.79 34.24 11.36
C ALA A 43 25.56 33.51 10.81
N SER A 44 25.69 32.78 9.70
CA SER A 44 24.58 32.01 9.13
C SER A 44 24.06 30.93 10.10
N THR A 45 24.97 30.21 10.75
CA THR A 45 24.61 29.21 11.77
C THR A 45 23.88 29.85 12.97
N THR A 46 24.24 31.06 13.35
CA THR A 46 23.59 31.78 14.46
C THR A 46 22.18 32.21 14.07
N ILE A 47 22.00 32.72 12.84
CA ILE A 47 20.68 33.07 12.29
C ILE A 47 19.79 31.83 12.25
N SER A 48 20.25 30.71 11.67
CA SER A 48 19.45 29.47 11.61
C SER A 48 19.08 28.94 12.99
N LYS A 49 19.92 29.13 14.02
CA LYS A 49 19.54 28.77 15.41
C LYS A 49 18.46 29.69 15.96
N ALA A 50 18.54 30.99 15.70
CA ALA A 50 17.57 31.97 16.16
C ALA A 50 16.21 31.80 15.47
N THR A 51 16.18 31.47 14.18
CA THR A 51 14.94 31.21 13.43
C THR A 51 14.38 29.80 13.68
N GLY A 52 15.14 28.92 14.33
CA GLY A 52 14.77 27.53 14.55
C GLY A 52 14.99 26.61 13.35
N ASP A 53 15.62 27.08 12.28
CA ASP A 53 15.93 26.31 11.06
C ASP A 53 17.26 25.54 11.15
N TYR A 54 17.93 25.57 12.31
CA TYR A 54 19.19 24.87 12.50
C TYR A 54 19.00 23.36 12.41
N ILE A 55 19.71 22.75 11.45
CA ILE A 55 19.82 21.30 11.27
C ILE A 55 21.23 20.89 11.64
N ASP A 56 21.36 19.93 12.56
CA ASP A 56 22.65 19.39 12.94
C ASP A 56 23.27 18.68 11.72
N PRO A 57 24.45 19.09 11.24
CA PRO A 57 25.11 18.44 10.10
C PRO A 57 25.39 16.95 10.30
N GLN A 58 25.42 16.47 11.56
CA GLN A 58 25.56 15.04 11.87
C GLN A 58 24.22 14.30 11.97
N ALA A 59 23.11 15.00 12.22
CA ALA A 59 21.79 14.38 12.34
C ALA A 59 21.30 13.74 11.03
N GLY A 60 21.74 14.29 9.89
CA GLY A 60 21.47 13.72 8.56
C GLY A 60 22.17 12.39 8.28
N ARG A 61 23.06 11.91 9.16
CA ARG A 61 23.80 10.64 9.02
C ARG A 61 22.98 9.42 9.44
N THR A 62 21.83 9.62 10.06
CA THR A 62 20.88 8.54 10.33
C THR A 62 20.49 7.85 9.02
N THR A 63 20.45 6.53 9.04
CA THR A 63 20.13 5.74 7.86
C THR A 63 18.62 5.66 7.63
N VAL A 64 18.21 5.42 6.39
CA VAL A 64 16.79 5.22 6.07
C VAL A 64 16.25 3.99 6.82
N ARG A 65 17.03 2.92 7.02
CA ARG A 65 16.58 1.73 7.77
C ARG A 65 16.14 2.09 9.18
N ALA A 66 16.99 2.77 9.95
CA ALA A 66 16.70 3.11 11.34
C ALA A 66 15.40 3.94 11.48
N LEU A 67 15.19 4.89 10.58
CA LEU A 67 13.98 5.70 10.56
C LEU A 67 12.76 4.92 10.06
N GLY A 68 12.94 4.07 9.05
CA GLY A 68 11.86 3.30 8.46
C GLY A 68 11.30 2.24 9.40
N GLU A 69 12.15 1.55 10.16
CA GLU A 69 11.72 0.60 11.20
C GLU A 69 10.90 1.30 12.29
N THR A 70 11.41 2.42 12.80
CA THR A 70 10.71 3.25 13.80
C THR A 70 9.38 3.76 13.25
N TRP A 71 9.38 4.27 12.01
CA TRP A 71 8.19 4.79 11.37
C TRP A 71 7.12 3.70 11.17
N LEU A 72 7.52 2.51 10.70
CA LEU A 72 6.62 1.37 10.50
C LEU A 72 6.00 0.90 11.81
N ALA A 73 6.80 0.77 12.88
CA ALA A 73 6.32 0.40 14.20
C ALA A 73 5.30 1.42 14.76
N GLY A 74 5.47 2.70 14.44
CA GLY A 74 4.54 3.77 14.81
C GLY A 74 3.21 3.78 14.05
N GLN A 75 3.02 2.97 13.00
CA GLN A 75 1.80 2.97 12.19
C GLN A 75 0.65 2.13 12.80
N THR A 76 0.41 2.27 14.09
CA THR A 76 -0.59 1.47 14.86
C THR A 76 -2.04 1.76 14.48
N HIS A 77 -2.32 2.94 13.92
CA HIS A 77 -3.65 3.36 13.48
C HIS A 77 -4.09 2.75 12.15
N LEU A 78 -3.19 2.08 11.41
CA LEU A 78 -3.52 1.46 10.13
C LEU A 78 -4.25 0.13 10.31
N LYS A 79 -5.26 -0.13 9.47
CA LYS A 79 -5.87 -1.47 9.39
C LYS A 79 -4.81 -2.52 9.00
N PRO A 80 -4.91 -3.77 9.48
CA PRO A 80 -3.90 -4.81 9.25
C PRO A 80 -3.51 -5.00 7.78
N SER A 81 -4.47 -4.92 6.85
CA SER A 81 -4.21 -5.04 5.41
C SER A 81 -3.33 -3.90 4.86
N SER A 82 -3.53 -2.68 5.36
CA SER A 82 -2.76 -1.50 4.94
C SER A 82 -1.35 -1.56 5.52
N ALA A 83 -1.23 -1.91 6.80
CA ALA A 83 0.05 -2.11 7.46
C ALA A 83 0.89 -3.19 6.75
N ALA A 84 0.29 -4.34 6.44
CA ALA A 84 0.95 -5.41 5.70
C ALA A 84 1.38 -4.97 4.29
N ALA A 85 0.57 -4.17 3.59
CA ALA A 85 0.93 -3.64 2.28
C ALA A 85 2.11 -2.67 2.34
N PHE A 86 2.20 -1.86 3.39
CA PHE A 86 3.31 -0.92 3.60
C PHE A 86 4.58 -1.67 3.99
N ALA A 87 4.50 -2.58 4.96
CA ALA A 87 5.63 -3.43 5.37
C ALA A 87 6.16 -4.29 4.21
N GLY A 88 5.27 -4.88 3.40
CA GLY A 88 5.65 -5.62 2.21
C GLY A 88 6.38 -4.74 1.18
N SER A 89 5.89 -3.51 0.97
CA SER A 89 6.54 -2.56 0.05
C SER A 89 7.89 -2.05 0.58
N TRP A 90 8.00 -1.86 1.89
CA TRP A 90 9.25 -1.51 2.57
C TRP A 90 10.31 -2.58 2.29
N ARG A 91 10.04 -3.82 2.74
CA ARG A 91 10.96 -4.96 2.65
C ARG A 91 11.39 -5.28 1.22
N THR A 92 10.45 -5.18 0.27
CA THR A 92 10.70 -5.64 -1.12
C THR A 92 11.31 -4.55 -2.01
N HIS A 93 11.12 -3.27 -1.69
CA HIS A 93 11.47 -2.18 -2.61
C HIS A 93 12.26 -1.04 -1.98
N VAL A 94 11.90 -0.62 -0.77
CA VAL A 94 12.52 0.56 -0.15
C VAL A 94 13.80 0.19 0.57
N GLU A 95 13.74 -0.77 1.49
CA GLU A 95 14.89 -1.17 2.31
C GLU A 95 16.07 -1.68 1.48
N PRO A 96 15.91 -2.55 0.47
CA PRO A 96 17.04 -3.06 -0.31
C PRO A 96 17.80 -1.96 -1.06
N GLN A 97 17.12 -0.88 -1.46
CA GLN A 97 17.73 0.21 -2.22
C GLN A 97 18.28 1.32 -1.31
N TRP A 98 17.55 1.66 -0.25
CA TRP A 98 17.77 2.88 0.52
C TRP A 98 18.22 2.62 1.96
N GLY A 99 18.08 1.41 2.48
CA GLY A 99 18.23 1.10 3.90
C GLY A 99 19.53 1.62 4.53
N GLU A 100 20.66 1.41 3.86
CA GLU A 100 21.99 1.86 4.34
C GLU A 100 22.31 3.33 4.01
N ARG A 101 21.49 3.98 3.18
CA ARG A 101 21.75 5.36 2.77
C ARG A 101 21.47 6.30 3.92
N GLN A 102 22.36 7.28 4.11
CA GLN A 102 22.13 8.39 5.02
C GLN A 102 21.06 9.31 4.44
N VAL A 103 20.11 9.75 5.26
CA VAL A 103 18.96 10.55 4.77
C VAL A 103 19.39 11.85 4.08
N ALA A 104 20.44 12.52 4.57
CA ALA A 104 20.93 13.76 3.96
C ALA A 104 21.67 13.54 2.62
N SER A 105 22.04 12.30 2.29
CA SER A 105 22.72 11.96 1.03
C SER A 105 21.76 11.71 -0.13
N ILE A 106 20.46 11.64 0.13
CA ILE A 106 19.47 11.23 -0.88
C ILE A 106 19.03 12.45 -1.67
N THR A 107 19.10 12.34 -3.00
CA THR A 107 18.73 13.42 -3.92
C THR A 107 17.42 13.12 -4.65
N TYR A 108 16.76 14.18 -5.14
CA TYR A 108 15.56 14.06 -5.97
C TYR A 108 15.82 13.22 -7.24
N SER A 109 16.96 13.43 -7.90
CA SER A 109 17.31 12.75 -9.16
C SER A 109 17.46 11.24 -8.97
N GLU A 110 18.08 10.80 -7.86
CA GLU A 110 18.19 9.37 -7.55
C GLU A 110 16.83 8.73 -7.29
N ILE A 111 15.92 9.41 -6.57
CA ILE A 111 14.56 8.90 -6.33
C ILE A 111 13.79 8.83 -7.65
N GLN A 112 13.92 9.84 -8.51
CA GLN A 112 13.29 9.84 -9.83
C GLN A 112 13.82 8.69 -10.70
N ALA A 113 15.13 8.44 -10.69
CA ALA A 113 15.74 7.31 -11.40
C ALA A 113 15.22 5.97 -10.87
N TRP A 114 15.15 5.80 -9.55
CA TRP A 114 14.61 4.59 -8.92
C TRP A 114 13.13 4.35 -9.26
N VAL A 115 12.30 5.40 -9.30
CA VAL A 115 10.89 5.29 -9.75
C VAL A 115 10.81 4.86 -11.22
N SER A 116 11.65 5.43 -12.08
CA SER A 116 11.72 5.05 -13.50
C SER A 116 12.15 3.59 -13.67
N GLU A 117 13.17 3.14 -12.93
CA GLU A 117 13.63 1.75 -12.93
C GLU A 117 12.54 0.78 -12.44
N LEU A 118 11.86 1.10 -11.34
CA LEU A 118 10.73 0.30 -10.86
C LEU A 118 9.61 0.17 -11.90
N THR A 119 9.38 1.23 -12.67
CA THR A 119 8.35 1.28 -13.70
C THR A 119 8.74 0.48 -14.94
N ALA A 120 9.97 0.64 -15.41
CA ALA A 120 10.47 0.02 -16.64
C ALA A 120 10.96 -1.42 -16.44
N GLY A 121 11.36 -1.79 -15.22
CA GLY A 121 12.12 -3.01 -14.97
C GLY A 121 13.56 -2.92 -15.46
N ILE A 122 14.34 -3.95 -15.14
CA ILE A 122 15.70 -4.15 -15.64
C ILE A 122 15.70 -5.47 -16.43
N PRO A 123 15.87 -5.43 -17.76
CA PRO A 123 15.99 -6.63 -18.56
C PRO A 123 17.35 -7.31 -18.30
N ASP A 124 17.38 -8.63 -18.34
CA ASP A 124 18.61 -9.40 -18.43
C ASP A 124 19.05 -9.44 -19.89
N VAL A 125 20.24 -8.90 -20.16
CA VAL A 125 20.79 -8.76 -21.51
C VAL A 125 21.12 -10.11 -22.14
N LYS A 126 21.32 -11.17 -21.34
CA LYS A 126 21.81 -12.46 -21.82
C LYS A 126 20.71 -13.49 -22.10
N GLU A 127 19.61 -13.43 -21.36
CA GLU A 127 18.63 -14.54 -21.34
C GLU A 127 17.22 -14.13 -21.75
N GLY A 128 16.98 -12.86 -22.10
CA GLY A 128 15.61 -12.36 -22.33
C GLY A 128 14.73 -12.41 -21.08
N GLU A 129 15.32 -12.72 -19.93
CA GLU A 129 14.71 -12.69 -18.62
C GLU A 129 14.75 -11.28 -18.02
N TRP A 130 14.22 -11.12 -16.81
CA TRP A 130 14.22 -9.86 -16.09
C TRP A 130 15.05 -10.00 -14.82
N VAL A 131 16.18 -9.29 -14.74
CA VAL A 131 16.88 -9.05 -13.46
C VAL A 131 15.88 -8.44 -12.46
N ARG A 132 15.05 -7.51 -12.94
CA ARG A 132 13.94 -6.94 -12.18
C ARG A 132 12.72 -6.73 -13.05
N LYS A 133 11.64 -7.45 -12.77
CA LYS A 133 10.37 -7.29 -13.52
C LYS A 133 9.77 -5.88 -13.33
N PRO A 134 9.20 -5.27 -14.38
CA PRO A 134 8.48 -4.00 -14.31
C PRO A 134 7.35 -4.08 -13.28
N LYS A 135 7.10 -2.99 -12.56
CA LYS A 135 6.05 -2.92 -11.54
C LYS A 135 4.87 -2.08 -11.99
N SER A 136 3.67 -2.48 -11.54
CA SER A 136 2.46 -1.70 -11.79
C SER A 136 2.56 -0.31 -11.17
N ALA A 137 1.91 0.70 -11.77
CA ALA A 137 1.88 2.05 -11.23
C ALA A 137 1.41 2.08 -9.76
N THR A 138 0.45 1.24 -9.37
CA THR A 138 0.01 1.12 -7.97
C THR A 138 1.12 0.66 -7.04
N THR A 139 1.94 -0.30 -7.47
CA THR A 139 3.09 -0.80 -6.70
C THR A 139 4.17 0.28 -6.59
N VAL A 140 4.50 0.96 -7.70
CA VAL A 140 5.50 2.05 -7.72
C VAL A 140 5.08 3.19 -6.79
N HIS A 141 3.82 3.62 -6.88
CA HIS A 141 3.25 4.63 -5.99
C HIS A 141 3.35 4.23 -4.52
N ARG A 142 3.07 2.96 -4.19
CA ARG A 142 3.17 2.48 -2.81
C ARG A 142 4.60 2.50 -2.30
N ALA A 143 5.56 2.02 -3.10
CA ALA A 143 6.98 2.03 -2.73
C ALA A 143 7.48 3.46 -2.51
N HIS A 144 7.18 4.37 -3.44
CA HIS A 144 7.49 5.80 -3.28
C HIS A 144 6.80 6.41 -2.06
N SER A 145 5.53 6.11 -1.81
CA SER A 145 4.80 6.66 -0.66
C SER A 145 5.43 6.26 0.67
N VAL A 146 5.91 5.01 0.79
CA VAL A 146 6.62 4.55 1.99
C VAL A 146 7.93 5.32 2.16
N LEU A 147 8.78 5.40 1.14
CA LEU A 147 10.04 6.16 1.21
C LEU A 147 9.78 7.64 1.55
N SER A 148 8.80 8.25 0.87
CA SER A 148 8.42 9.64 1.07
C SER A 148 7.95 9.89 2.51
N ALA A 149 7.16 8.99 3.09
CA ALA A 149 6.69 9.12 4.47
C ALA A 149 7.83 9.00 5.50
N VAL A 150 8.81 8.13 5.25
CA VAL A 150 10.02 8.03 6.09
C VAL A 150 10.85 9.31 6.00
N LEU A 151 11.03 9.87 4.80
CA LEU A 151 11.75 11.14 4.61
C LEU A 151 10.98 12.36 5.13
N ASP A 152 9.64 12.32 5.13
CA ASP A 152 8.82 13.33 5.82
C ASP A 152 8.98 13.26 7.34
N ALA A 153 9.13 12.07 7.92
CA ALA A 153 9.47 11.94 9.34
C ALA A 153 10.85 12.55 9.61
N ALA A 154 11.85 12.23 8.78
CA ALA A 154 13.19 12.81 8.88
C ALA A 154 13.19 14.35 8.79
N ALA A 155 12.37 14.93 7.91
CA ALA A 155 12.23 16.38 7.77
C ALA A 155 11.53 17.01 9.00
N ARG A 156 10.48 16.37 9.52
CA ARG A 156 9.78 16.82 10.75
C ARG A 156 10.70 16.78 11.97
N ASP A 157 11.55 15.77 12.05
CA ASP A 157 12.56 15.61 13.11
C ASP A 157 13.81 16.46 12.86
N ARG A 158 13.80 17.31 11.82
CA ARG A 158 14.91 18.22 11.44
C ARG A 158 16.24 17.51 11.20
N LEU A 159 16.20 16.28 10.69
CA LEU A 159 17.39 15.54 10.23
C LEU A 159 17.81 15.97 8.82
N ILE A 160 16.84 16.43 8.02
CA ILE A 160 17.03 17.00 6.68
C ILE A 160 16.19 18.27 6.52
N ALA A 161 16.60 19.17 5.63
CA ALA A 161 15.92 20.45 5.43
C ALA A 161 14.56 20.31 4.76
N SER A 162 14.45 19.37 3.83
CA SER A 162 13.24 19.11 3.09
C SER A 162 13.25 17.67 2.59
N ASN A 163 12.07 17.10 2.38
CA ASN A 163 11.94 15.76 1.82
C ASN A 163 12.22 15.77 0.29
N PRO A 164 13.30 15.12 -0.19
CA PRO A 164 13.66 15.07 -1.61
C PRO A 164 12.70 14.20 -2.46
N ALA A 165 11.83 13.40 -1.85
CA ALA A 165 10.83 12.59 -2.54
C ALA A 165 9.60 13.41 -2.98
N ARG A 166 9.45 14.64 -2.48
CA ARG A 166 8.34 15.53 -2.87
C ARG A 166 8.52 16.00 -4.31
N GLY A 167 7.41 16.00 -5.06
CA GLY A 167 7.40 16.42 -6.47
C GLY A 167 7.90 15.37 -7.47
N VAL A 168 8.33 14.19 -7.03
CA VAL A 168 8.79 13.11 -7.93
C VAL A 168 7.67 12.71 -8.88
N LYS A 169 7.99 12.62 -10.18
CA LYS A 169 7.04 12.24 -11.22
C LYS A 169 6.80 10.74 -11.16
N LEU A 170 5.58 10.36 -10.78
CA LEU A 170 5.15 8.97 -10.69
C LEU A 170 4.44 8.51 -11.97
N PRO A 171 4.49 7.20 -12.30
CA PRO A 171 3.77 6.67 -13.45
C PRO A 171 2.26 6.91 -13.33
N ARG A 172 1.61 7.19 -14.46
CA ARG A 172 0.17 7.39 -14.53
C ARG A 172 -0.54 6.07 -14.21
N LYS A 173 -1.52 6.13 -13.29
CA LYS A 173 -2.43 5.00 -13.05
C LYS A 173 -3.45 4.97 -14.18
N VAL A 174 -3.37 3.94 -15.02
CA VAL A 174 -4.40 3.66 -16.02
C VAL A 174 -5.48 2.83 -15.33
N GLY A 175 -6.68 3.39 -15.22
CA GLY A 175 -7.84 2.66 -14.71
C GLY A 175 -8.19 1.52 -15.66
N ARG A 176 -8.46 0.33 -15.13
CA ARG A 176 -9.01 -0.77 -15.93
C ARG A 176 -10.50 -0.52 -16.15
N ARG A 177 -10.99 -0.70 -17.38
CA ARG A 177 -12.44 -0.71 -17.64
C ARG A 177 -13.06 -1.88 -16.87
N HIS A 178 -14.13 -1.59 -16.11
CA HIS A 178 -14.90 -2.64 -15.46
C HIS A 178 -15.56 -3.53 -16.50
N ALA A 179 -15.48 -4.83 -16.28
CA ALA A 179 -16.22 -5.82 -17.04
C ALA A 179 -17.52 -6.13 -16.32
N TYR A 180 -18.59 -6.31 -17.09
CA TYR A 180 -19.93 -6.61 -16.60
C TYR A 180 -20.37 -7.90 -17.28
N LEU A 181 -20.97 -8.81 -16.52
CA LEU A 181 -21.52 -10.05 -17.07
C LEU A 181 -23.01 -9.89 -17.37
N THR A 182 -23.50 -10.56 -18.40
CA THR A 182 -24.95 -10.78 -18.59
C THR A 182 -25.46 -11.83 -17.60
N HIS A 183 -26.79 -11.91 -17.41
CA HIS A 183 -27.39 -12.97 -16.57
C HIS A 183 -27.00 -14.37 -17.04
N ALA A 184 -26.99 -14.61 -18.36
CA ALA A 184 -26.57 -15.88 -18.94
C ALA A 184 -25.09 -16.20 -18.64
N GLN A 185 -24.21 -15.19 -18.74
CA GLN A 185 -22.80 -15.35 -18.39
C GLN A 185 -22.58 -15.61 -16.91
N VAL A 186 -23.36 -14.96 -16.01
CA VAL A 186 -23.31 -15.25 -14.56
C VAL A 186 -23.75 -16.68 -14.29
N ALA A 187 -24.87 -17.13 -14.86
CA ALA A 187 -25.37 -18.50 -14.68
C ALA A 187 -24.35 -19.54 -15.18
N HIS A 188 -23.75 -19.30 -16.33
CA HIS A 188 -22.73 -20.17 -16.87
C HIS A 188 -21.47 -20.20 -15.98
N LEU A 189 -21.00 -19.05 -15.50
CA LEU A 189 -19.88 -18.97 -14.58
C LEU A 189 -20.16 -19.68 -13.26
N ALA A 190 -21.36 -19.54 -12.70
CA ALA A 190 -21.76 -20.22 -11.47
C ALA A 190 -21.72 -21.74 -11.65
N ARG A 191 -22.24 -22.26 -12.78
CA ARG A 191 -22.16 -23.69 -13.11
C ARG A 191 -20.70 -24.17 -13.20
N GLU A 192 -19.84 -23.41 -13.88
CA GLU A 192 -18.42 -23.75 -14.00
C GLU A 192 -17.67 -23.62 -12.66
N ALA A 193 -18.17 -22.82 -11.71
CA ALA A 193 -17.62 -22.64 -10.38
C ALA A 193 -17.95 -23.79 -9.40
N LYS A 194 -18.86 -24.70 -9.76
CA LYS A 194 -19.23 -25.90 -8.99
C LYS A 194 -19.66 -25.56 -7.56
N GLU A 195 -18.96 -26.06 -6.54
CA GLU A 195 -19.21 -25.80 -5.12
C GLU A 195 -19.22 -24.30 -4.75
N HIS A 196 -18.62 -23.45 -5.60
CA HIS A 196 -18.62 -21.99 -5.40
C HIS A 196 -19.72 -21.25 -6.17
N ALA A 197 -20.69 -21.97 -6.77
CA ALA A 197 -21.80 -21.39 -7.54
C ALA A 197 -22.58 -20.34 -6.74
N LEU A 198 -22.95 -20.66 -5.50
CA LEU A 198 -23.68 -19.76 -4.61
C LEU A 198 -22.91 -18.47 -4.34
N LEU A 199 -21.59 -18.57 -4.13
CA LEU A 199 -20.73 -17.40 -3.91
C LEU A 199 -20.64 -16.52 -5.15
N VAL A 200 -20.55 -17.12 -6.35
CA VAL A 200 -20.57 -16.37 -7.61
C VAL A 200 -21.88 -15.61 -7.78
N ASN A 201 -23.02 -16.29 -7.57
CA ASN A 201 -24.34 -15.66 -7.65
C ASN A 201 -24.49 -14.55 -6.61
N LEU A 202 -24.09 -14.80 -5.36
CA LEU A 202 -24.14 -13.82 -4.29
C LEU A 202 -23.37 -12.55 -4.69
N LEU A 203 -22.12 -12.67 -5.13
CA LEU A 203 -21.32 -11.50 -5.54
C LEU A 203 -21.94 -10.76 -6.73
N ALA A 204 -22.42 -11.49 -7.73
CA ALA A 204 -22.96 -10.91 -8.96
C ALA A 204 -24.29 -10.17 -8.76
N TYR A 205 -25.18 -10.72 -7.94
CA TYR A 205 -26.56 -10.21 -7.77
C TYR A 205 -26.75 -9.26 -6.59
N THR A 206 -25.80 -9.20 -5.65
CA THR A 206 -25.90 -8.31 -4.47
C THR A 206 -24.83 -7.22 -4.43
N GLY A 207 -23.81 -7.30 -5.29
CA GLY A 207 -22.74 -6.28 -5.33
C GLY A 207 -21.85 -6.24 -4.08
N LEU A 208 -21.91 -7.29 -3.25
CA LEU A 208 -21.05 -7.44 -2.08
C LEU A 208 -19.58 -7.49 -2.49
N ARG A 209 -18.73 -6.91 -1.65
CA ARG A 209 -17.29 -7.17 -1.75
C ARG A 209 -17.03 -8.60 -1.29
N TRP A 210 -15.95 -9.21 -1.81
CA TRP A 210 -15.52 -10.55 -1.41
C TRP A 210 -15.57 -10.77 0.10
N GLY A 211 -14.87 -9.93 0.87
CA GLY A 211 -14.83 -10.09 2.33
C GLY A 211 -16.15 -9.81 3.04
N GLU A 212 -17.09 -9.07 2.42
CA GLU A 212 -18.44 -8.90 2.98
C GLU A 212 -19.27 -10.18 2.75
N ALA A 213 -19.16 -10.79 1.57
CA ALA A 213 -19.85 -12.04 1.25
C ALA A 213 -19.33 -13.23 2.09
N THR A 214 -18.02 -13.34 2.30
CA THR A 214 -17.42 -14.44 3.07
C THR A 214 -17.47 -14.22 4.58
N ALA A 215 -17.92 -13.06 5.06
CA ALA A 215 -18.17 -12.77 6.47
C ALA A 215 -19.65 -12.78 6.85
N LEU A 216 -20.54 -13.11 5.91
CA LEU A 216 -21.98 -13.15 6.15
C LEU A 216 -22.30 -14.33 7.07
N HIS A 217 -23.01 -14.06 8.16
CA HIS A 217 -23.53 -15.09 9.06
C HIS A 217 -25.01 -15.35 8.79
N VAL A 218 -25.54 -16.47 9.28
CA VAL A 218 -26.96 -16.80 9.17
C VAL A 218 -27.84 -15.68 9.75
N SER A 219 -27.43 -15.10 10.88
CA SER A 219 -28.11 -13.96 11.52
C SER A 219 -28.24 -12.70 10.66
N ASP A 220 -27.45 -12.59 9.59
CA ASP A 220 -27.44 -11.42 8.70
C ASP A 220 -28.53 -11.51 7.60
N ILE A 221 -29.25 -12.63 7.48
CA ILE A 221 -30.30 -12.84 6.48
C ILE A 221 -31.67 -12.48 7.06
N ASP A 222 -32.28 -11.40 6.57
CA ASP A 222 -33.69 -11.08 6.81
C ASP A 222 -34.53 -11.74 5.71
N GLN A 223 -35.00 -12.96 5.99
CA GLN A 223 -35.81 -13.76 5.08
C GLN A 223 -37.14 -13.05 4.74
N MET A 224 -37.79 -12.44 5.73
CA MET A 224 -39.09 -11.79 5.57
C MET A 224 -38.99 -10.59 4.63
N ARG A 225 -37.94 -9.78 4.75
CA ARG A 225 -37.71 -8.60 3.91
C ARG A 225 -36.85 -8.87 2.67
N LYS A 226 -36.41 -10.12 2.46
CA LYS A 226 -35.52 -10.55 1.37
C LYS A 226 -34.25 -9.69 1.27
N ARG A 227 -33.57 -9.54 2.40
CA ARG A 227 -32.47 -8.58 2.58
C ARG A 227 -31.29 -9.16 3.35
N LEU A 228 -30.07 -8.75 3.00
CA LEU A 228 -28.85 -9.05 3.74
C LEU A 228 -28.38 -7.83 4.53
N ARG A 229 -28.07 -8.01 5.81
CA ARG A 229 -27.41 -7.02 6.66
C ARG A 229 -25.90 -7.15 6.53
N VAL A 230 -25.27 -6.17 5.90
CA VAL A 230 -23.82 -6.14 5.70
C VAL A 230 -23.18 -5.31 6.81
N SER A 231 -22.69 -5.98 7.86
CA SER A 231 -22.08 -5.35 9.03
C SER A 231 -20.64 -5.80 9.30
N ARG A 232 -20.23 -6.93 8.72
CA ARG A 232 -18.93 -7.60 8.92
C ARG A 232 -18.13 -7.67 7.62
N ASN A 233 -16.84 -7.91 7.74
CA ASN A 233 -15.93 -8.10 6.62
C ASN A 233 -14.78 -9.03 7.02
N ALA A 234 -14.45 -10.02 6.19
CA ALA A 234 -13.35 -10.96 6.40
C ALA A 234 -12.28 -10.72 5.34
N VAL A 235 -11.11 -10.23 5.76
CA VAL A 235 -10.02 -9.88 4.83
C VAL A 235 -8.85 -10.82 5.04
N THR A 236 -8.35 -11.41 3.97
CA THR A 236 -7.09 -12.15 3.99
C THR A 236 -5.92 -11.17 4.06
N VAL A 237 -5.14 -11.25 5.13
CA VAL A 237 -3.91 -10.47 5.35
C VAL A 237 -2.78 -11.44 5.63
N ALA A 238 -1.75 -11.43 4.78
CA ALA A 238 -0.58 -12.32 4.91
C ALA A 238 -0.95 -13.82 5.11
N GLY A 239 -1.96 -14.29 4.38
CA GLY A 239 -2.41 -15.69 4.44
C GLY A 239 -3.38 -16.02 5.58
N LYS A 240 -3.65 -15.08 6.50
CA LYS A 240 -4.62 -15.25 7.59
C LYS A 240 -5.88 -14.45 7.32
N ILE A 241 -7.04 -15.01 7.63
CA ILE A 241 -8.30 -14.28 7.52
C ILE A 241 -8.53 -13.52 8.82
N ILE A 242 -8.68 -12.20 8.70
CA ILE A 242 -8.92 -11.31 9.83
C ILE A 242 -10.34 -10.76 9.69
N PRO A 243 -11.26 -11.14 10.60
CA PRO A 243 -12.56 -10.50 10.74
C PRO A 243 -12.38 -9.02 11.13
N GLY A 244 -13.21 -8.15 10.58
CA GLY A 244 -13.20 -6.73 10.89
C GLY A 244 -14.46 -6.03 10.40
N THR A 245 -14.45 -4.70 10.48
CA THR A 245 -15.57 -3.88 10.02
C THR A 245 -15.42 -3.49 8.55
N PRO A 246 -16.52 -3.23 7.82
CA PRO A 246 -16.49 -2.66 6.49
C PRO A 246 -15.66 -1.38 6.43
N LYS A 247 -15.07 -1.09 5.27
CA LYS A 247 -14.16 0.05 5.06
C LYS A 247 -14.73 1.39 5.53
N THR A 248 -16.05 1.56 5.49
CA THR A 248 -16.77 2.79 5.84
C THR A 248 -17.43 2.77 7.22
N HIS A 249 -17.25 1.73 8.04
CA HIS A 249 -17.86 1.57 9.38
C HIS A 249 -19.40 1.71 9.43
N ARG A 250 -20.08 1.74 8.27
CA ARG A 250 -21.55 1.82 8.18
C ARG A 250 -22.10 0.46 7.78
N ALA A 251 -22.95 -0.10 8.62
CA ALA A 251 -23.79 -1.22 8.24
C ALA A 251 -24.73 -0.76 7.12
N ARG A 252 -24.98 -1.64 6.15
CA ARG A 252 -25.95 -1.39 5.08
C ARG A 252 -26.77 -2.63 4.80
N THR A 253 -27.95 -2.44 4.25
CA THR A 253 -28.84 -3.53 3.87
C THR A 253 -28.92 -3.63 2.35
N VAL A 254 -28.79 -4.85 1.81
CA VAL A 254 -28.78 -5.11 0.37
C VAL A 254 -29.96 -6.03 0.03
N PRO A 255 -30.77 -5.73 -1.00
CA PRO A 255 -31.83 -6.62 -1.45
C PRO A 255 -31.27 -7.90 -2.09
N VAL A 256 -31.99 -9.01 -1.94
CA VAL A 256 -31.64 -10.31 -2.54
C VAL A 256 -32.76 -10.76 -3.48
N PRO A 257 -32.45 -11.17 -4.73
CA PRO A 257 -33.42 -11.82 -5.59
C PRO A 257 -34.00 -13.10 -4.97
N ALA A 258 -35.27 -13.40 -5.26
CA ALA A 258 -35.97 -14.53 -4.63
C ALA A 258 -35.30 -15.89 -4.89
N PHE A 259 -34.81 -16.13 -6.10
CA PHE A 259 -34.11 -17.38 -6.44
C PHE A 259 -32.83 -17.56 -5.60
N LEU A 260 -32.04 -16.49 -5.45
CA LEU A 260 -30.81 -16.53 -4.66
C LEU A 260 -31.12 -16.69 -3.16
N LEU A 261 -32.22 -16.10 -2.68
CA LEU A 261 -32.64 -16.31 -1.29
C LEU A 261 -32.99 -17.79 -1.03
N ALA A 262 -33.62 -18.48 -1.97
CA ALA A 262 -33.90 -19.91 -1.82
C ALA A 262 -32.60 -20.72 -1.70
N ASP A 263 -31.63 -20.51 -2.60
CA ASP A 263 -30.32 -21.18 -2.55
C ASP A 263 -29.56 -20.89 -1.23
N LEU A 264 -29.67 -19.65 -0.72
CA LEU A 264 -29.05 -19.27 0.56
C LEU A 264 -29.69 -19.99 1.75
N LEU A 265 -31.01 -20.19 1.73
CA LEU A 265 -31.74 -20.86 2.81
C LEU A 265 -31.43 -22.37 2.83
N GLU A 266 -31.31 -22.99 1.65
CA GLU A 266 -30.89 -24.40 1.52
C GLU A 266 -29.47 -24.59 2.07
N GLN A 267 -28.53 -23.71 1.70
CA GLN A 267 -27.14 -23.77 2.16
C GLN A 267 -26.99 -23.71 3.69
N ILE A 268 -27.87 -22.98 4.37
CA ILE A 268 -27.79 -22.72 5.81
C ILE A 268 -28.71 -23.62 6.63
N GLU A 269 -29.40 -24.57 6.00
CA GLU A 269 -30.29 -25.49 6.71
C GLU A 269 -29.52 -26.24 7.82
N GLY A 270 -30.10 -26.27 9.02
CA GLY A 270 -29.47 -26.87 10.20
C GLY A 270 -28.33 -26.07 10.83
N ARG A 271 -27.97 -24.87 10.32
CA ARG A 271 -26.91 -24.04 10.89
C ARG A 271 -27.42 -23.08 11.97
N GLY A 272 -26.57 -22.83 12.98
CA GLY A 272 -26.83 -21.82 14.00
C GLY A 272 -26.68 -20.37 13.49
N PRO A 273 -27.19 -19.37 14.25
CA PRO A 273 -27.19 -17.96 13.82
C PRO A 273 -25.80 -17.37 13.59
N ASP A 274 -24.78 -17.85 14.31
CA ASP A 274 -23.39 -17.40 14.19
C ASP A 274 -22.58 -18.19 13.16
N ALA A 275 -23.19 -19.16 12.47
CA ALA A 275 -22.50 -19.88 11.41
C ALA A 275 -22.33 -19.01 10.16
N LEU A 276 -21.24 -19.22 9.43
CA LEU A 276 -21.03 -18.58 8.14
C LEU A 276 -22.01 -19.13 7.09
N VAL A 277 -22.48 -18.25 6.22
CA VAL A 277 -23.36 -18.63 5.11
C VAL A 277 -22.59 -19.38 4.03
N ILE A 278 -21.38 -18.93 3.71
CA ILE A 278 -20.55 -19.49 2.65
C ILE A 278 -19.62 -20.56 3.22
N GLY A 279 -19.53 -21.71 2.53
CA GLY A 279 -18.62 -22.80 2.89
C GLY A 279 -19.19 -23.73 3.97
N ASP A 280 -18.32 -24.25 4.81
CA ASP A 280 -18.61 -25.22 5.88
C ASP A 280 -19.36 -24.62 7.09
N GLY A 281 -19.54 -23.29 7.13
CA GLY A 281 -20.20 -22.60 8.23
C GLY A 281 -19.29 -22.17 9.37
N VAL A 282 -18.00 -22.51 9.30
CA VAL A 282 -17.02 -22.24 10.36
C VAL A 282 -15.80 -21.50 9.80
N THR A 283 -15.29 -21.95 8.67
CA THR A 283 -14.08 -21.45 8.04
C THR A 283 -14.41 -20.39 6.99
N HIS A 284 -13.85 -19.20 7.15
CA HIS A 284 -13.99 -18.17 6.14
C HIS A 284 -13.37 -18.61 4.80
N GLN A 285 -14.11 -18.42 3.72
CA GLN A 285 -13.61 -18.68 2.38
C GLN A 285 -12.51 -17.67 2.00
N SER A 286 -11.31 -18.18 1.73
CA SER A 286 -10.18 -17.39 1.24
C SER A 286 -10.43 -16.86 -0.17
N ALA A 287 -10.02 -15.62 -0.42
CA ALA A 287 -10.00 -15.07 -1.77
C ALA A 287 -9.11 -15.93 -2.69
N PRO A 288 -9.52 -16.21 -3.95
CA PRO A 288 -8.70 -16.96 -4.88
C PRO A 288 -7.36 -16.24 -5.07
N ALA A 289 -6.26 -16.95 -4.84
CA ALA A 289 -4.92 -16.40 -5.00
C ALA A 289 -4.67 -15.92 -6.44
N ALA A 290 -3.76 -14.97 -6.63
CA ALA A 290 -3.38 -14.56 -7.98
C ALA A 290 -2.83 -15.76 -8.78
N GLY A 291 -3.20 -15.87 -10.06
CA GLY A 291 -2.78 -16.96 -10.93
C GLY A 291 -3.84 -18.05 -11.10
N ARG A 292 -3.41 -19.32 -11.15
CA ARG A 292 -4.28 -20.47 -11.41
C ARG A 292 -5.01 -20.90 -10.14
N ASN A 293 -6.32 -20.70 -10.13
CA ASN A 293 -7.24 -21.06 -9.06
C ASN A 293 -8.61 -21.48 -9.64
N TRP A 294 -9.54 -21.94 -8.79
CA TRP A 294 -10.87 -22.40 -9.20
C TRP A 294 -11.62 -21.36 -10.04
N PHE A 295 -11.55 -20.07 -9.68
CA PHE A 295 -12.26 -18.98 -10.35
C PHE A 295 -11.67 -18.69 -11.73
N SER A 296 -10.34 -18.57 -11.82
CA SER A 296 -9.64 -18.41 -13.11
C SER A 296 -9.87 -19.61 -14.04
N GLY A 297 -10.01 -20.81 -13.47
CA GLY A 297 -10.35 -22.04 -14.20
C GLY A 297 -11.77 -22.00 -14.75
N ALA A 298 -12.74 -21.57 -13.93
CA ALA A 298 -14.13 -21.37 -14.36
C ALA A 298 -14.21 -20.32 -15.48
N VAL A 299 -13.59 -19.15 -15.30
CA VAL A 299 -13.52 -18.10 -16.35
C VAL A 299 -12.88 -18.63 -17.64
N LYS A 300 -11.81 -19.44 -17.54
CA LYS A 300 -11.19 -20.06 -18.72
C LYS A 300 -12.16 -20.98 -19.47
N ARG A 301 -12.94 -21.79 -18.74
CA ARG A 301 -13.95 -22.68 -19.35
C ARG A 301 -15.09 -21.89 -19.99
N CYS A 302 -15.59 -20.84 -19.34
CA CYS A 302 -16.59 -19.95 -19.93
C CYS A 302 -16.10 -19.33 -21.24
N ARG A 303 -14.86 -18.84 -21.26
CA ARG A 303 -14.24 -18.23 -22.45
C ARG A 303 -13.98 -19.21 -23.60
N ALA A 304 -13.87 -20.50 -23.30
CA ALA A 304 -13.72 -21.53 -24.33
C ALA A 304 -15.02 -21.76 -25.11
N ILE A 305 -16.18 -21.40 -24.52
CA ILE A 305 -17.50 -21.58 -25.10
C ILE A 305 -18.06 -20.24 -25.63
N ASP A 306 -17.85 -19.16 -24.88
CA ASP A 306 -18.28 -17.80 -25.23
C ASP A 306 -17.05 -16.88 -25.36
N SER A 307 -16.70 -16.55 -26.61
CA SER A 307 -15.57 -15.67 -26.92
C SER A 307 -15.79 -14.23 -26.44
N THR A 308 -17.04 -13.82 -26.19
CA THR A 308 -17.39 -12.50 -25.65
C THR A 308 -17.24 -12.42 -24.12
N PHE A 309 -17.00 -13.56 -23.46
CA PHE A 309 -16.87 -13.61 -22.01
C PHE A 309 -15.59 -12.87 -21.55
N PRO A 310 -15.71 -11.84 -20.68
CA PRO A 310 -14.59 -11.01 -20.32
C PRO A 310 -13.61 -11.69 -19.36
N VAL A 311 -12.34 -11.27 -19.39
CA VAL A 311 -11.37 -11.64 -18.35
C VAL A 311 -11.69 -10.88 -17.09
N ILE A 312 -12.13 -11.58 -16.05
CA ILE A 312 -12.56 -10.97 -14.78
C ILE A 312 -11.91 -11.61 -13.57
N THR A 313 -11.96 -10.88 -12.46
CA THR A 313 -11.63 -11.34 -11.12
C THR A 313 -12.91 -11.47 -10.28
N PRO A 314 -12.87 -12.15 -9.12
CA PRO A 314 -14.04 -12.20 -8.24
C PRO A 314 -14.52 -10.82 -7.80
N HIS A 315 -13.62 -9.83 -7.70
CA HIS A 315 -14.00 -8.46 -7.38
C HIS A 315 -14.83 -7.81 -8.47
N ASP A 316 -14.69 -8.22 -9.74
CA ASP A 316 -15.42 -7.60 -10.84
C ASP A 316 -16.90 -7.98 -10.84
N LEU A 317 -17.26 -9.15 -10.28
CA LEU A 317 -18.65 -9.62 -10.21
C LEU A 317 -19.59 -8.63 -9.54
N ARG A 318 -19.09 -7.90 -8.54
CA ARG A 318 -19.90 -6.93 -7.80
C ARG A 318 -20.36 -5.74 -8.66
N HIS A 319 -19.70 -5.50 -9.79
CA HIS A 319 -20.06 -4.42 -10.70
C HIS A 319 -21.25 -4.80 -11.58
N THR A 320 -21.52 -6.09 -11.74
CA THR A 320 -22.64 -6.62 -12.54
C THR A 320 -24.01 -6.16 -12.02
N VAL A 321 -24.16 -5.90 -10.72
CA VAL A 321 -25.43 -5.46 -10.13
C VAL A 321 -25.80 -4.00 -10.45
N VAL A 322 -24.85 -3.20 -10.98
CA VAL A 322 -25.14 -1.80 -11.30
C VAL A 322 -26.00 -1.78 -12.56
N PRO A 323 -27.21 -1.19 -12.53
CA PRO A 323 -28.06 -1.14 -13.72
C PRO A 323 -27.30 -0.45 -14.85
N ARG A 324 -27.34 -1.05 -16.04
CA ARG A 324 -26.90 -0.38 -17.28
C ARG A 324 -27.59 0.98 -17.32
N LYS A 325 -26.84 2.07 -17.18
CA LYS A 325 -27.25 3.31 -17.84
C LYS A 325 -27.12 3.00 -19.32
N VAL A 326 -28.24 2.58 -19.92
CA VAL A 326 -28.39 2.58 -21.37
C VAL A 326 -28.18 4.04 -21.76
N VAL A 327 -27.10 4.31 -22.48
CA VAL A 327 -26.87 5.59 -23.16
C VAL A 327 -27.69 5.57 -24.44
#